data_AF-A0A1F9MW71-F1
#
_entry.id   AF-A0A1F9MW71-F1
#
_cell.length_a   1.000
_cell.length_b   1.000
_cell.length_c   1.000
_cell.angle_alpha   90.00
_cell.angle_beta   90.00
_cell.angle_gamma   90.00
#
_symmetry.space_group_name_H-M   'P 1'
#
loop_
_entity.id
_entity.type
_entity.pdbx_description
1 polymer ?
#
loop_
_entity_poly.entity_id
_entity_poly.type
_entity_poly.pdbx_seq_one_letter_code
_entity_poly.pdbx_strand_id
1 'polypeptide(L)'
;MMQRLHSIIAVGAILLVSGLANAADTLLVKTDGKLGAGIATKHTIAGNTLVLELAAGADGAAWARTINERLTGAKATFVGGKLSIFGIPPETLIDQLTSLSLEGDADPLAELGALGGGIAAVDAPEGGGSIRASKPSDIAMAESTHDADEYHEADVVEVKKGVFPQVVLKLKMRKPGRKSPLKKDLRWGKVIDATVMYNSRGGAVDYGDASNQNLLIGWYLTPRDRVRVHLVGKGGTYSIDWLSRE
;
A
#
# COMPACT_ATOMS: atom_id res chain seq x y z
N MET A 1 15.25 -68.26 15.20
CA MET A 1 14.33 -67.12 15.30
C MET A 1 15.05 -65.92 14.67
N MET A 2 14.89 -65.69 13.37
CA MET A 2 15.59 -64.63 12.63
C MET A 2 14.53 -63.80 11.90
N GLN A 3 14.22 -62.62 12.43
CA GLN A 3 13.35 -61.64 11.79
C GLN A 3 14.15 -60.90 10.70
N ARG A 4 13.78 -61.13 9.45
CA ARG A 4 14.29 -60.36 8.30
C ARG A 4 13.47 -59.07 8.17
N LEU A 5 14.07 -57.93 8.53
CA LEU A 5 13.53 -56.61 8.19
C LEU A 5 13.66 -56.40 6.68
N HIS A 6 12.52 -56.39 5.99
CA HIS A 6 12.43 -55.94 4.60
C HIS A 6 12.36 -54.42 4.60
N SER A 7 13.47 -53.77 4.26
CA SER A 7 13.50 -52.33 3.99
C SER A 7 12.95 -52.10 2.59
N ILE A 8 11.69 -51.67 2.50
CA ILE A 8 11.09 -51.18 1.26
C ILE A 8 11.56 -49.73 1.10
N ILE A 9 12.60 -49.54 0.28
CA ILE A 9 13.03 -48.22 -0.17
C ILE A 9 12.04 -47.80 -1.26
N ALA A 10 11.04 -47.03 -0.87
CA ALA A 10 10.17 -46.32 -1.79
C ALA A 10 10.99 -45.21 -2.46
N VAL A 11 11.52 -45.48 -3.64
CA VAL A 11 12.07 -44.47 -4.55
C VAL A 11 10.89 -43.70 -5.12
N GLY A 12 10.36 -42.77 -4.33
CA GLY A 12 9.39 -41.80 -4.78
C GLY A 12 10.04 -40.89 -5.80
N ALA A 13 9.58 -40.97 -7.04
CA ALA A 13 9.99 -40.11 -8.14
C ALA A 13 9.83 -38.64 -7.71
N ILE A 14 10.96 -37.96 -7.50
CA ILE A 14 11.02 -36.51 -7.37
C ILE A 14 10.69 -35.95 -8.75
N LEU A 15 9.44 -35.54 -8.95
CA LEU A 15 9.11 -34.62 -10.03
C LEU A 15 9.87 -33.33 -9.75
N LEU A 16 10.98 -33.14 -10.48
CA LEU A 16 11.64 -31.86 -10.67
C LEU A 16 10.67 -30.95 -11.44
N VAL A 17 9.78 -30.29 -10.69
CA VAL A 17 9.08 -29.10 -11.19
C VAL A 17 10.09 -27.96 -11.12
N SER A 18 10.94 -27.87 -12.14
CA SER A 18 11.76 -26.69 -12.43
C SER A 18 10.85 -25.59 -12.98
N GLY A 19 9.94 -25.10 -12.14
CA GLY A 19 8.96 -24.08 -12.48
C GLY A 19 9.40 -22.73 -11.95
N LEU A 20 10.12 -21.99 -12.79
CA LEU A 20 10.15 -20.52 -12.89
C LEU A 20 9.85 -19.75 -11.58
N ALA A 21 10.91 -19.40 -10.85
CA ALA A 21 10.89 -18.28 -9.92
C ALA A 21 10.65 -17.00 -10.73
N ASN A 22 9.40 -16.53 -10.73
CA ASN A 22 9.02 -15.16 -11.07
C ASN A 22 7.58 -14.91 -10.64
N ALA A 23 7.40 -14.66 -9.34
CA ALA A 23 6.30 -13.91 -8.77
C ALA A 23 6.79 -13.41 -7.41
N ALA A 24 6.68 -12.11 -7.15
CA ALA A 24 7.16 -11.38 -5.98
C ALA A 24 7.25 -12.23 -4.69
N ASP A 25 8.44 -12.25 -4.09
CA ASP A 25 8.89 -13.09 -2.97
C ASP A 25 8.15 -12.76 -1.66
N THR A 26 6.87 -13.11 -1.59
CA THR A 26 6.06 -13.03 -0.37
C THR A 26 6.20 -14.32 0.43
N LEU A 27 6.27 -14.19 1.75
CA LEU A 27 6.46 -15.33 2.64
C LEU A 27 5.27 -16.30 2.58
N LEU A 28 4.06 -15.75 2.44
CA LEU A 28 2.78 -16.46 2.32
C LEU A 28 1.93 -15.79 1.24
N VAL A 29 1.21 -16.58 0.45
CA VAL A 29 0.22 -16.09 -0.53
C VAL A 29 -1.17 -16.45 -0.04
N LYS A 30 -2.13 -15.53 -0.14
CA LYS A 30 -3.54 -15.79 0.18
C LYS A 30 -4.36 -15.71 -1.12
N THR A 31 -4.94 -16.83 -1.53
CA THR A 31 -5.80 -16.92 -2.73
C THR A 31 -7.15 -17.48 -2.29
N ASP A 32 -8.23 -16.72 -2.54
CA ASP A 32 -9.61 -17.12 -2.19
C ASP A 32 -9.80 -17.52 -0.71
N GLY A 33 -9.12 -16.79 0.19
CA GLY A 33 -9.18 -17.05 1.63
C GLY A 33 -8.41 -18.29 2.10
N LYS A 34 -7.75 -19.02 1.18
CA LYS A 34 -6.85 -20.12 1.50
C LYS A 34 -5.40 -19.67 1.40
N LEU A 35 -4.56 -20.19 2.30
CA LEU A 35 -3.12 -19.99 2.23
C LEU A 35 -2.53 -20.87 1.14
N GLY A 36 -2.00 -20.22 0.09
CA GLY A 36 -1.23 -20.82 -0.99
C GLY A 36 0.26 -20.91 -0.65
N ALA A 37 1.00 -21.66 -1.47
CA ALA A 37 2.45 -21.79 -1.35
C ALA A 37 3.14 -20.50 -1.82
N GLY A 38 3.76 -19.77 -0.89
CA GLY A 38 4.75 -18.73 -1.19
C GLY A 38 6.16 -19.31 -1.01
N ILE A 39 7.06 -18.53 -0.39
CA ILE A 39 8.36 -19.05 0.06
C ILE A 39 8.18 -20.10 1.17
N ALA A 40 7.17 -19.95 2.03
CA ALA A 40 6.79 -20.98 2.97
C ALA A 40 5.99 -22.08 2.26
N THR A 41 6.53 -23.30 2.27
CA THR A 41 5.92 -24.49 1.67
C THR A 41 4.89 -25.13 2.59
N LYS A 42 5.03 -24.95 3.92
CA LYS A 42 4.07 -25.39 4.93
C LYS A 42 4.00 -24.39 6.07
N HIS A 43 2.85 -24.37 6.73
CA HIS A 43 2.65 -23.64 7.97
C HIS A 43 2.02 -24.56 9.03
N THR A 44 2.31 -24.28 10.30
CA THR A 44 1.70 -24.96 11.44
C THR A 44 1.53 -23.95 12.57
N ILE A 45 0.34 -23.94 13.17
CA ILE A 45 0.05 -23.11 14.33
C ILE A 45 0.18 -23.99 15.57
N ALA A 46 1.11 -23.64 16.45
CA ALA A 46 1.36 -24.33 17.71
C ALA A 46 1.12 -23.37 18.87
N GLY A 47 -0.12 -23.34 19.37
CA GLY A 47 -0.53 -22.36 20.38
C GLY A 47 -0.42 -20.94 19.84
N ASN A 48 0.42 -20.11 20.48
CA ASN A 48 0.64 -18.71 20.07
C ASN A 48 1.88 -18.53 19.18
N THR A 49 2.31 -19.59 18.49
CA THR A 49 3.48 -19.56 17.60
C THR A 49 3.09 -20.02 16.21
N LEU A 50 3.41 -19.23 15.20
CA LEU A 50 3.35 -19.64 13.80
C LEU A 50 4.70 -20.22 13.39
N VAL A 51 4.71 -21.45 12.90
CA VAL A 51 5.90 -22.13 12.39
C VAL A 51 5.77 -22.30 10.89
N LEU A 52 6.73 -21.80 10.14
CA LEU A 52 6.78 -21.84 8.68
C LEU A 52 7.96 -22.68 8.21
N GLU A 53 7.71 -23.64 7.32
CA GLU A 53 8.72 -24.46 6.65
C GLU A 53 9.07 -23.80 5.32
N LEU A 54 10.27 -23.22 5.22
CA LEU A 54 10.68 -22.47 4.03
C LEU A 54 11.15 -23.42 2.92
N ALA A 55 10.96 -23.00 1.67
CA ALA A 55 11.48 -23.71 0.51
C ALA A 55 13.01 -23.83 0.56
N ALA A 56 13.54 -24.89 -0.07
CA ALA A 56 14.98 -25.08 -0.17
C ALA A 56 15.62 -23.89 -0.91
N GLY A 57 16.66 -23.29 -0.32
CA GLY A 57 17.35 -22.12 -0.86
C GLY A 57 16.82 -20.77 -0.35
N ALA A 58 15.73 -20.74 0.42
CA ALA A 58 15.23 -19.51 1.02
C ALA A 58 16.13 -19.01 2.17
N ASP A 59 16.40 -17.71 2.20
CA ASP A 59 17.15 -17.08 3.30
C ASP A 59 16.24 -16.80 4.52
N GLY A 60 16.03 -17.83 5.32
CA GLY A 60 15.23 -17.72 6.54
C GLY A 60 15.82 -16.79 7.61
N ALA A 61 17.13 -16.55 7.60
CA ALA A 61 17.77 -15.63 8.53
C ALA A 61 17.45 -14.17 8.16
N ALA A 62 17.45 -13.84 6.86
CA ALA A 62 16.99 -12.55 6.36
C ALA A 62 15.52 -12.31 6.71
N TRP A 63 14.64 -13.31 6.48
CA TRP A 63 13.22 -13.20 6.84
C TRP A 63 13.00 -12.95 8.32
N ALA A 64 13.70 -13.69 9.19
CA ALA A 64 13.62 -13.47 10.63
C ALA A 64 14.01 -12.05 11.02
N ARG A 65 15.07 -11.50 10.40
CA ARG A 65 15.49 -10.10 10.62
C ARG A 65 14.41 -9.11 10.18
N THR A 66 13.91 -9.24 8.94
CA THR A 66 12.87 -8.35 8.40
C THR A 66 11.61 -8.35 9.27
N ILE A 67 11.18 -9.52 9.77
CA ILE A 67 10.03 -9.61 10.68
C ILE A 67 10.30 -8.89 12.00
N ASN A 68 11.46 -9.11 12.61
CA ASN A 68 11.84 -8.46 13.87
C ASN A 68 11.94 -6.93 13.72
N GLU A 69 12.33 -6.43 12.55
CA GLU A 69 12.46 -5.00 12.26
C GLU A 69 11.13 -4.33 11.91
N ARG A 70 10.29 -4.99 11.09
CA ARG A 70 9.08 -4.36 10.51
C ARG A 70 7.81 -4.66 11.30
N LEU A 71 7.72 -5.79 12.00
CA LEU A 71 6.51 -6.17 12.75
C LEU A 71 6.70 -5.90 14.24
N THR A 72 6.18 -4.76 14.69
CA THR A 72 6.24 -4.36 16.11
C THR A 72 5.50 -5.38 16.98
N GLY A 73 6.19 -5.96 17.96
CA GLY A 73 5.64 -6.96 18.87
C GLY A 73 5.77 -8.40 18.39
N ALA A 74 6.21 -8.63 17.15
CA ALA A 74 6.59 -9.95 16.68
C ALA A 74 8.05 -10.26 17.04
N LYS A 75 8.33 -11.53 17.30
CA LYS A 75 9.68 -12.09 17.40
C LYS A 75 9.79 -13.29 16.48
N ALA A 76 10.79 -13.30 15.61
CA ALA A 76 11.05 -14.37 14.67
C ALA A 76 12.43 -15.00 14.89
N THR A 77 12.49 -16.33 14.85
CA THR A 77 13.72 -17.13 14.94
C THR A 77 13.76 -18.17 13.82
N PHE A 78 14.91 -18.34 13.18
CA PHE A 78 15.10 -19.32 12.12
C PHE A 78 16.07 -20.41 12.56
N VAL A 79 15.59 -21.67 12.61
CA VAL A 79 16.39 -22.84 13.01
C VAL A 79 16.01 -24.04 12.15
N GLY A 80 16.99 -24.66 11.50
CA GLY A 80 16.80 -25.94 10.80
C GLY A 80 15.75 -25.91 9.68
N GLY A 81 15.72 -24.84 8.88
CA GLY A 81 14.75 -24.67 7.78
C GLY A 81 13.36 -24.22 8.23
N LYS A 82 13.15 -24.00 9.53
CA LYS A 82 11.89 -23.55 10.10
C LYS A 82 12.02 -22.14 10.67
N LEU A 83 11.11 -21.27 10.25
CA LEU A 83 10.94 -19.92 10.76
C LEU A 83 9.81 -19.92 11.79
N SER A 84 10.12 -19.66 13.05
CA SER A 84 9.17 -19.62 14.16
C SER A 84 8.90 -18.17 14.54
N ILE A 85 7.63 -17.77 14.57
CA ILE A 85 7.21 -16.39 14.82
C ILE A 85 6.20 -16.37 15.98
N PHE A 86 6.44 -15.52 16.97
CA PHE A 86 5.63 -15.43 18.19
C PHE A 86 5.48 -13.97 18.67
N GLY A 87 4.56 -13.71 19.59
CA GLY A 87 4.32 -12.39 20.19
C GLY A 87 3.07 -11.68 19.68
N ILE A 88 2.60 -12.04 18.48
CA ILE A 88 1.34 -11.60 17.89
C ILE A 88 0.45 -12.84 17.65
N PRO A 89 -0.88 -12.74 17.83
CA PRO A 89 -1.79 -13.82 17.49
C PRO A 89 -1.59 -14.33 16.04
N PRO A 90 -1.58 -15.65 15.80
CA PRO A 90 -1.31 -16.23 14.47
C PRO A 90 -2.25 -15.69 13.36
N GLU A 91 -3.52 -15.47 13.70
CA GLU A 91 -4.55 -14.89 12.82
C GLU A 91 -4.05 -13.56 12.20
N THR A 92 -3.63 -12.63 13.07
CA THR A 92 -3.16 -11.29 12.70
C THR A 92 -1.82 -11.35 12.00
N LEU A 93 -0.97 -12.28 12.42
CA LEU A 93 0.36 -12.45 11.86
C LEU A 93 0.31 -12.93 10.41
N ILE A 94 -0.60 -13.85 10.09
CA ILE A 94 -0.79 -14.36 8.73
C ILE A 94 -1.14 -13.23 7.76
N ASP A 95 -2.09 -12.37 8.11
CA ASP A 95 -2.49 -11.24 7.27
C ASP A 95 -1.33 -10.24 7.08
N GLN A 96 -0.54 -9.98 8.13
CA GLN A 96 0.64 -9.12 8.03
C GLN A 96 1.74 -9.72 7.14
N LEU A 97 2.01 -11.01 7.26
CA LEU A 97 3.04 -11.71 6.49
C LEU A 97 2.71 -11.82 5.01
N THR A 98 1.42 -11.84 4.64
CA THR A 98 1.02 -11.79 3.22
C THR A 98 1.38 -10.49 2.52
N SER A 99 1.60 -9.42 3.28
CA SER A 99 2.02 -8.11 2.76
C SER A 99 3.52 -7.84 2.90
N LEU A 100 4.25 -8.76 3.54
CA LEU A 100 5.66 -8.59 3.83
C LEU A 100 6.51 -9.19 2.70
N SER A 101 7.27 -8.34 2.01
CA SER A 101 8.27 -8.74 1.01
C SER A 101 9.69 -8.54 1.55
N LEU A 102 10.62 -9.42 1.16
CA LEU A 102 12.04 -9.35 1.54
C LEU A 102 12.80 -8.29 0.73
N GLU A 103 12.27 -7.84 -0.40
CA GLU A 103 12.91 -6.81 -1.21
C GLU A 103 12.93 -5.48 -0.45
N GLY A 104 14.13 -5.07 -0.02
CA GLY A 104 14.43 -3.66 0.12
C GLY A 104 14.40 -3.06 -1.27
N ASP A 105 13.53 -2.08 -1.48
CA ASP A 105 13.19 -1.46 -2.77
C ASP A 105 12.36 -2.33 -3.72
N ALA A 106 11.15 -2.70 -3.30
CA ALA A 106 10.10 -3.00 -4.27
C ALA A 106 9.78 -1.70 -5.05
N ASP A 107 10.01 -1.72 -6.37
CA ASP A 107 9.58 -0.68 -7.29
C ASP A 107 8.05 -0.55 -7.17
N PRO A 108 7.52 0.57 -6.64
CA PRO A 108 6.09 0.72 -6.37
C PRO A 108 5.22 0.61 -7.63
N LEU A 109 5.83 0.60 -8.82
CA LEU A 109 5.15 0.34 -10.09
C LEU A 109 4.82 -1.15 -10.34
N ALA A 110 5.64 -2.08 -9.85
CA ALA A 110 5.48 -3.51 -10.12
C ALA A 110 4.32 -4.13 -9.31
N GLU A 111 4.12 -3.67 -8.08
CA GLU A 111 2.98 -4.09 -7.23
C GLU A 111 1.63 -3.58 -7.76
N LEU A 112 1.61 -2.42 -8.43
CA LEU A 112 0.39 -1.89 -9.06
C LEU A 112 -0.04 -2.69 -10.30
N GLY A 113 0.91 -3.30 -11.02
CA GLY A 113 0.61 -4.16 -12.18
C GLY A 113 -0.06 -5.48 -11.80
N ALA A 114 0.33 -6.07 -10.67
CA ALA A 114 -0.23 -7.34 -10.19
C ALA A 114 -1.67 -7.19 -9.68
N LEU A 115 -2.04 -6.04 -9.12
CA LEU A 115 -3.41 -5.73 -8.69
C LEU A 115 -4.36 -5.42 -9.87
N GLY A 116 -3.83 -5.04 -11.04
CA GLY A 116 -4.63 -4.75 -12.24
C GLY A 116 -5.01 -5.96 -13.09
N GLY A 117 -4.35 -7.11 -12.90
CA GLY A 117 -4.53 -8.32 -13.73
C GLY A 117 -5.62 -9.30 -13.27
N GLY A 118 -6.17 -9.14 -12.05
CA GLY A 118 -7.06 -10.11 -11.42
C GLY A 118 -8.56 -9.94 -11.69
N ILE A 119 -8.99 -8.92 -12.44
CA ILE A 119 -10.41 -8.66 -12.70
C ILE A 119 -10.72 -8.92 -14.17
N ALA A 120 -10.65 -10.19 -14.57
CA ALA A 120 -11.27 -10.66 -15.79
C ALA A 120 -12.68 -11.17 -15.48
N ALA A 121 -13.66 -10.55 -16.14
CA ALA A 121 -15.00 -11.06 -16.42
C ALA A 121 -15.88 -11.47 -15.22
N VAL A 122 -16.64 -10.51 -14.70
CA VAL A 122 -17.97 -10.81 -14.16
C VAL A 122 -18.96 -9.90 -14.89
N ASP A 123 -19.97 -10.55 -15.47
CA ASP A 123 -21.00 -10.02 -16.35
C ASP A 123 -21.61 -8.69 -15.91
N ALA A 124 -21.71 -7.78 -16.88
CA ALA A 124 -22.49 -6.55 -16.78
C ALA A 124 -23.99 -6.86 -16.84
N PRO A 125 -24.82 -6.26 -15.98
CA PRO A 125 -26.16 -5.88 -16.35
C PRO A 125 -26.19 -4.41 -16.78
N GLU A 126 -26.70 -4.21 -17.99
CA GLU A 126 -27.16 -2.94 -18.51
C GLU A 126 -28.05 -2.21 -17.48
N GLY A 127 -27.70 -0.97 -17.20
CA GLY A 127 -28.44 -0.10 -16.29
C GLY A 127 -28.21 1.35 -16.67
N GLY A 128 -28.78 1.76 -17.79
CA GLY A 128 -28.89 3.16 -18.18
C GLY A 128 -29.64 3.95 -17.12
N GLY A 129 -28.92 4.76 -16.35
CA GLY A 129 -29.46 5.70 -15.38
C GLY A 129 -28.95 7.10 -15.69
N SER A 130 -29.80 7.89 -16.34
CA SER A 130 -29.65 9.32 -16.60
C SER A 130 -29.06 10.09 -15.39
N ILE A 131 -27.74 10.34 -15.39
CA ILE A 131 -27.14 11.30 -14.47
C ILE A 131 -27.42 12.69 -15.02
N ARG A 132 -28.56 13.24 -14.60
CA ARG A 132 -28.84 14.66 -14.69
C ARG A 132 -27.67 15.40 -14.06
N ALA A 133 -27.15 16.40 -14.76
CA ALA A 133 -26.16 17.34 -14.27
C ALA A 133 -26.51 17.80 -12.85
N SER A 134 -25.83 17.23 -11.86
CA SER A 134 -25.83 17.73 -10.49
C SER A 134 -25.18 19.10 -10.54
N LYS A 135 -25.92 20.12 -10.13
CA LYS A 135 -25.34 21.43 -9.79
C LYS A 135 -24.11 21.19 -8.90
N PRO A 136 -23.04 22.00 -9.02
CA PRO A 136 -21.92 21.93 -8.08
C PRO A 136 -22.50 22.00 -6.66
N SER A 137 -22.20 21.00 -5.84
CA SER A 137 -22.66 20.99 -4.46
C SER A 137 -22.07 22.20 -3.75
N ASP A 138 -22.92 23.05 -3.17
CA ASP A 138 -22.55 24.04 -2.17
C ASP A 138 -22.10 23.29 -0.89
N ILE A 139 -20.96 22.61 -0.96
CA ILE A 139 -20.24 22.22 0.25
C ILE A 139 -19.71 23.54 0.77
N ALA A 140 -20.29 24.01 1.88
CA ALA A 140 -19.75 25.12 2.64
C ALA A 140 -18.28 24.78 2.94
N MET A 141 -17.37 25.38 2.17
CA MET A 141 -15.94 25.20 2.34
C MET A 141 -15.64 25.54 3.78
N ALA A 142 -15.19 24.56 4.56
CA ALA A 142 -14.75 24.79 5.93
C ALA A 142 -13.83 26.01 5.93
N GLU A 143 -14.15 27.01 6.74
CA GLU A 143 -13.38 28.25 6.83
C GLU A 143 -11.90 27.89 6.97
N SER A 144 -11.10 28.53 6.13
CA SER A 144 -9.73 28.12 5.89
C SER A 144 -8.91 28.37 7.15
N THR A 145 -8.36 27.31 7.77
CA THR A 145 -7.56 27.41 9.01
C THR A 145 -6.23 28.14 8.81
N HIS A 146 -5.85 28.44 7.56
CA HIS A 146 -4.60 29.10 7.19
C HIS A 146 -4.86 30.48 6.59
N ASP A 147 -3.87 31.37 6.72
CA ASP A 147 -3.93 32.70 6.12
C ASP A 147 -3.99 32.59 4.59
N ALA A 148 -4.82 33.40 3.95
CA ALA A 148 -4.99 33.40 2.50
C ALA A 148 -3.65 33.60 1.75
N ASP A 149 -2.71 34.31 2.37
CA ASP A 149 -1.37 34.56 1.84
C ASP A 149 -0.40 33.37 1.95
N GLU A 150 -0.76 32.29 2.67
CA GLU A 150 0.03 31.06 2.77
C GLU A 150 -0.24 30.08 1.63
N TYR A 151 -1.37 30.21 0.96
CA TYR A 151 -1.75 29.32 -0.14
C TYR A 151 -0.92 29.54 -1.41
N HIS A 152 -0.67 28.44 -2.10
CA HIS A 152 -0.06 28.40 -3.42
C HIS A 152 -1.13 28.18 -4.50
N GLU A 153 -1.01 28.89 -5.61
CA GLU A 153 -1.82 28.63 -6.81
C GLU A 153 -1.01 27.72 -7.75
N ALA A 154 -1.63 26.66 -8.26
CA ALA A 154 -0.99 25.68 -9.12
C ALA A 154 -1.92 25.15 -10.21
N ASP A 155 -1.32 24.71 -11.32
CA ASP A 155 -2.01 23.89 -12.32
C ASP A 155 -1.73 22.42 -12.02
N VAL A 156 -2.77 21.58 -12.04
CA VAL A 156 -2.65 20.12 -11.93
C VAL A 156 -2.05 19.60 -13.24
N VAL A 157 -0.91 18.92 -13.16
CA VAL A 157 -0.27 18.28 -14.32
C VAL A 157 -0.71 16.83 -14.43
N GLU A 158 -0.79 16.13 -13.30
CA GLU A 158 -1.08 14.71 -13.23
C GLU A 158 -1.77 14.40 -11.89
N VAL A 159 -2.66 13.41 -11.90
CA VAL A 159 -3.35 12.92 -10.70
C VAL A 159 -3.09 11.42 -10.59
N LYS A 160 -2.24 11.03 -9.65
CA LYS A 160 -1.94 9.63 -9.36
C LYS A 160 -2.86 9.15 -8.25
N LYS A 161 -3.81 8.27 -8.60
CA LYS A 161 -4.80 7.73 -7.68
C LYS A 161 -4.32 6.38 -7.14
N GLY A 162 -4.30 6.25 -5.81
CA GLY A 162 -4.01 5.00 -5.11
C GLY A 162 -5.30 4.27 -4.76
N VAL A 163 -5.37 3.70 -3.55
CA VAL A 163 -6.64 3.20 -2.97
C VAL A 163 -7.42 4.39 -2.43
N PHE A 164 -8.71 4.51 -2.75
CA PHE A 164 -9.53 5.64 -2.31
C PHE A 164 -9.45 5.83 -0.78
N PRO A 165 -9.18 7.06 -0.27
CA PRO A 165 -9.06 8.34 -0.99
C PRO A 165 -7.62 8.83 -1.27
N GLN A 166 -6.62 7.94 -1.28
CA GLN A 166 -5.20 8.31 -1.45
C GLN A 166 -4.89 8.89 -2.83
N VAL A 167 -4.33 10.11 -2.86
CA VAL A 167 -3.95 10.82 -4.09
C VAL A 167 -2.61 11.49 -3.94
N VAL A 168 -1.78 11.37 -4.98
CA VAL A 168 -0.60 12.21 -5.19
C VAL A 168 -0.85 13.11 -6.41
N LEU A 169 -0.75 14.42 -6.20
CA LEU A 169 -0.91 15.42 -7.25
C LEU A 169 0.45 15.88 -7.75
N LYS A 170 0.64 15.85 -9.06
CA LYS A 170 1.77 16.54 -9.71
C LYS A 170 1.32 17.95 -10.04
N LEU A 171 1.89 18.94 -9.37
CA LEU A 171 1.47 20.33 -9.43
C LEU A 171 2.54 21.18 -10.08
N LYS A 172 2.16 22.00 -11.07
CA LYS A 172 3.00 23.06 -11.60
C LYS A 172 2.64 24.37 -10.92
N MET A 173 3.56 24.89 -10.11
CA MET A 173 3.37 26.13 -9.36
C MET A 173 3.15 27.29 -10.33
N ARG A 174 2.04 28.02 -10.15
CA ARG A 174 1.82 29.30 -10.80
C ARG A 174 2.34 30.38 -9.87
N LYS A 175 1.70 30.54 -8.71
CA LYS A 175 2.02 31.61 -7.78
C LYS A 175 2.28 31.04 -6.40
N PRO A 176 3.49 31.18 -5.85
CA PRO A 176 3.75 30.72 -4.50
C PRO A 176 3.09 31.64 -3.47
N GLY A 177 2.67 31.05 -2.34
CA GLY A 177 2.18 31.78 -1.19
C GLY A 177 3.17 32.84 -0.74
N ARG A 178 2.67 34.05 -0.47
CA ARG A 178 3.50 35.20 -0.10
C ARG A 178 4.16 35.01 1.26
N LYS A 179 3.43 34.41 2.19
CA LYS A 179 3.84 34.11 3.57
C LYS A 179 4.22 32.64 3.78
N SER A 180 4.10 31.80 2.76
CA SER A 180 4.43 30.37 2.87
C SER A 180 5.90 30.17 3.29
N PRO A 181 6.17 29.29 4.28
CA PRO A 181 7.54 28.94 4.66
C PRO A 181 8.30 28.27 3.50
N LEU A 182 7.59 27.73 2.51
CA LEU A 182 8.15 27.04 1.35
C LEU A 182 8.42 27.94 0.15
N LYS A 183 8.15 29.25 0.24
CA LYS A 183 8.27 30.20 -0.87
C LYS A 183 9.64 30.20 -1.57
N LYS A 184 10.73 29.95 -0.83
CA LYS A 184 12.09 29.90 -1.41
C LYS A 184 12.29 28.66 -2.30
N ASP A 185 11.64 27.57 -1.94
CA ASP A 185 11.73 26.27 -2.60
C ASP A 185 10.71 26.14 -3.71
N LEU A 186 9.51 26.71 -3.54
CA LEU A 186 8.38 26.65 -4.47
C LEU A 186 8.32 27.95 -5.27
N ARG A 187 8.96 27.96 -6.44
CA ARG A 187 9.01 29.12 -7.34
C ARG A 187 8.03 28.94 -8.50
N TRP A 188 7.69 30.05 -9.17
CA TRP A 188 6.88 30.01 -10.40
C TRP A 188 7.43 28.97 -11.39
N GLY A 189 6.53 28.16 -11.95
CA GLY A 189 6.82 27.13 -12.95
C GLY A 189 7.41 25.84 -12.39
N LYS A 190 7.81 25.79 -11.11
CA LYS A 190 8.34 24.57 -10.49
C LYS A 190 7.27 23.49 -10.48
N VAL A 191 7.65 22.27 -10.86
CA VAL A 191 6.80 21.08 -10.76
C VAL A 191 7.16 20.31 -9.50
N ILE A 192 6.17 19.90 -8.74
CA ILE A 192 6.33 19.09 -7.53
C ILE A 192 5.32 17.95 -7.52
N ASP A 193 5.66 16.86 -6.84
CA ASP A 193 4.69 15.85 -6.43
C ASP A 193 4.29 16.15 -4.98
N ALA A 194 3.00 16.15 -4.69
CA ALA A 194 2.46 16.47 -3.37
C ALA A 194 1.34 15.49 -2.97
N THR A 195 1.46 14.91 -1.79
CA THR A 195 0.52 13.89 -1.28
C THR A 195 -0.62 14.54 -0.49
N VAL A 196 -1.86 14.19 -0.81
CA VAL A 196 -3.03 14.68 -0.06
C VAL A 196 -3.13 13.95 1.28
N MET A 197 -3.12 14.68 2.39
CA MET A 197 -3.14 14.13 3.75
C MET A 197 -4.52 14.22 4.37
N TYR A 198 -5.11 13.08 4.74
CA TYR A 198 -6.40 13.03 5.42
C TYR A 198 -6.23 12.78 6.92
N ASN A 199 -7.04 13.45 7.72
CA ASN A 199 -7.20 13.13 9.13
C ASN A 199 -7.84 11.75 9.30
N SER A 200 -7.36 10.99 10.28
CA SER A 200 -7.90 9.67 10.60
C SER A 200 -8.55 9.65 11.98
N ARG A 201 -9.62 8.89 12.13
CA ARG A 201 -10.28 8.60 13.39
C ARG A 201 -10.47 7.09 13.50
N GLY A 202 -9.84 6.47 14.50
CA GLY A 202 -9.90 5.02 14.67
C GLY A 202 -9.21 4.22 13.54
N GLY A 203 -8.19 4.79 12.90
CA GLY A 203 -7.43 4.13 11.83
C GLY A 203 -8.06 4.21 10.43
N ALA A 204 -9.25 4.81 10.30
CA ALA A 204 -9.88 5.10 9.02
C ALA A 204 -9.94 6.62 8.77
N VAL A 205 -10.07 7.03 7.51
CA VAL A 205 -10.28 8.44 7.14
C VAL A 205 -11.57 8.94 7.78
N ASP A 206 -11.48 10.07 8.47
CA ASP A 206 -12.64 10.70 9.11
C ASP A 206 -13.43 11.54 8.10
N TYR A 207 -14.42 10.95 7.44
CA TYR A 207 -15.29 11.67 6.51
C TYR A 207 -16.18 12.74 7.17
N GLY A 208 -16.30 12.71 8.51
CA GLY A 208 -17.00 13.72 9.28
C GLY A 208 -16.15 14.96 9.58
N ASP A 209 -14.83 14.90 9.35
CA ASP A 209 -13.94 16.05 9.49
C ASP A 209 -14.10 17.01 8.31
N ALA A 210 -14.44 18.27 8.61
CA ALA A 210 -14.66 19.31 7.61
C ALA A 210 -13.39 19.59 6.77
N SER A 211 -12.20 19.42 7.34
CA SER A 211 -10.92 19.56 6.64
C SER A 211 -10.75 18.49 5.58
N ASN A 212 -11.15 17.25 5.88
CA ASN A 212 -11.11 16.13 4.94
C ASN A 212 -12.05 16.33 3.76
N GLN A 213 -13.21 16.96 3.96
CA GLN A 213 -14.16 17.21 2.87
C GLN A 213 -13.56 18.03 1.73
N ASN A 214 -12.76 19.05 2.06
CA ASN A 214 -12.05 19.85 1.07
C ASN A 214 -10.95 19.04 0.36
N LEU A 215 -10.31 18.10 1.06
CA LEU A 215 -9.21 17.31 0.51
C LEU A 215 -9.71 16.20 -0.43
N LEU A 216 -10.93 15.70 -0.22
CA LEU A 216 -11.55 14.68 -1.09
C LEU A 216 -11.70 15.16 -2.54
N ILE A 217 -11.77 16.48 -2.78
CA ILE A 217 -11.77 17.02 -4.15
C ILE A 217 -10.54 16.58 -4.94
N GLY A 218 -9.40 16.32 -4.26
CA GLY A 218 -8.16 15.87 -4.87
C GLY A 218 -8.32 14.61 -5.71
N TRP A 219 -9.21 13.70 -5.30
CA TRP A 219 -9.51 12.47 -6.04
C TRP A 219 -10.25 12.71 -7.36
N TYR A 220 -11.00 13.81 -7.44
CA TYR A 220 -11.83 14.17 -8.59
C TYR A 220 -11.18 15.22 -9.51
N LEU A 221 -9.99 15.71 -9.15
CA LEU A 221 -9.23 16.60 -10.02
C LEU A 221 -8.82 15.90 -11.31
N THR A 222 -8.65 16.72 -12.33
CA THR A 222 -8.19 16.32 -13.67
C THR A 222 -6.96 17.14 -14.08
N PRO A 223 -6.09 16.60 -14.95
CA PRO A 223 -5.02 17.40 -15.54
C PRO A 223 -5.55 18.70 -16.14
N ARG A 224 -4.81 19.80 -15.93
CA ARG A 224 -5.11 21.19 -16.31
C ARG A 224 -6.09 21.93 -15.39
N ASP A 225 -6.63 21.28 -14.36
CA ASP A 225 -7.38 21.99 -13.33
C ASP A 225 -6.50 22.99 -12.59
N ARG A 226 -7.12 24.11 -12.19
CA ARG A 226 -6.48 25.11 -11.35
C ARG A 226 -6.87 24.86 -9.91
N VAL A 227 -5.87 24.92 -9.04
CA VAL A 227 -6.06 24.66 -7.63
C VAL A 227 -5.34 25.69 -6.78
N ARG A 228 -5.93 25.95 -5.63
CA ARG A 228 -5.29 26.61 -4.52
C ARG A 228 -4.99 25.56 -3.45
N VAL A 229 -3.75 25.51 -2.98
CA VAL A 229 -3.28 24.49 -2.02
C VAL A 229 -2.52 25.13 -0.88
N HIS A 230 -2.69 24.59 0.32
CA HIS A 230 -1.69 24.75 1.37
C HIS A 230 -0.72 23.57 1.29
N LEU A 231 0.56 23.86 1.42
CA LEU A 231 1.62 22.87 1.28
C LEU A 231 2.46 22.87 2.55
N VAL A 232 2.66 21.67 3.10
CA VAL A 232 3.56 21.41 4.21
C VAL A 232 4.64 20.42 3.79
N GLY A 233 5.78 20.45 4.47
CA GLY A 233 6.90 19.55 4.17
C GLY A 233 8.23 20.28 4.04
N LYS A 234 9.29 19.52 3.72
CA LYS A 234 10.65 20.06 3.55
C LYS A 234 11.46 19.13 2.66
N GLY A 235 12.42 19.67 1.92
CA GLY A 235 13.42 18.85 1.24
C GLY A 235 12.91 18.05 0.05
N GLY A 236 11.87 18.53 -0.64
CA GLY A 236 11.32 17.89 -1.85
C GLY A 236 10.15 16.95 -1.60
N THR A 237 9.87 16.60 -0.34
CA THR A 237 8.64 15.92 0.05
C THR A 237 7.60 16.95 0.44
N TYR A 238 6.48 16.97 -0.27
CA TYR A 238 5.38 17.91 -0.05
C TYR A 238 4.07 17.17 0.25
N SER A 239 3.30 17.73 1.15
CA SER A 239 1.97 17.25 1.51
C SER A 239 0.96 18.38 1.43
N ILE A 240 -0.29 18.04 1.12
CA ILE A 240 -1.42 18.95 1.02
C ILE A 240 -2.37 18.65 2.18
N ASP A 241 -2.53 19.62 3.06
CA ASP A 241 -3.46 19.62 4.21
C ASP A 241 -4.68 20.54 3.97
N TRP A 242 -4.65 21.35 2.90
CA TRP A 242 -5.83 22.07 2.40
C TRP A 242 -5.79 22.20 0.87
N LEU A 243 -6.94 22.01 0.22
CA LEU A 243 -7.09 22.03 -1.24
C LEU A 243 -8.44 22.63 -1.64
N SER A 244 -8.41 23.46 -2.68
CA SER A 244 -9.61 23.96 -3.36
C SER A 244 -9.37 24.03 -4.87
N ARG A 245 -10.43 23.80 -5.65
CA ARG A 245 -10.45 24.01 -7.10
C ARG A 245 -10.91 25.43 -7.39
N GLU A 246 -10.17 26.13 -8.25
CA GLU A 246 -10.53 27.47 -8.74
C GLU A 246 -11.36 27.42 -10.03
#